data_AF-A0A1D7UWF5-F1
#
_entry.id   AF-A0A1D7UWF5-F1
#
_cell.length_a   1.000
_cell.length_b   1.000
_cell.length_c   1.000
_cell.angle_alpha   90.00
_cell.angle_beta   90.00
_cell.angle_gamma   90.00
#
_symmetry.space_group_name_H-M   'P 1'
#
loop_
_entity.id
_entity.type
_entity.pdbx_description
1 polymer ?
#
loop_
_entity_poly.entity_id
_entity_poly.type
_entity_poly.pdbx_seq_one_letter_code
_entity_poly.pdbx_strand_id
1 'polypeptide(L)'
;MFRRTATKKDCNLSQENFSKKNGFHPNFGKKFRIFCILILLFSSENIFSEYPSKPIGEFKSEYDQFWFLYQKEIRAGESEIIFRPFYSSYKEEKSAYRFQTVLYPVYYSEETKYWKVWTFLFFITGTSQLHEDTGEDSDVLTPLLFWGSGDTAREKYFGFFPLLGRMRNKIAYSELSFALFPLYSNWKYKDYEATAVLWPIFLYGSSETREEFRIFPLYSKKINRGKYERYSFLWPFFQWGTTFQDKREPVRYTIFFPFFGIKDSEAGNMKSRGFFILPLLGSFIGYGYDKRTGEKDFNALFFFIQYGSNQDEDYKKLILFPFYGNYRFASKQTTFVSPFYFHLQSDTYHIQSDDTFLIPFFFNSRRHYVQWDRDERYLKVWPFFKYQKDREGNVVWNLLSLFPIKSEVVDRIWDPLWSIVEYQKLSNGERRFSVLMRAYSQRWTETEFHASVPFVLELSLTPEKTSWKFLYGLIGYERIESNRNLQLLWFIKI
;
A
#
# COMPACT_ATOMS: atom_id res chain seq x y z
N MET A 1 8.31 -21.43 -25.91
CA MET A 1 8.90 -20.77 -27.09
C MET A 1 8.29 -19.37 -27.19
N PHE A 2 9.09 -18.34 -26.91
CA PHE A 2 9.06 -16.96 -27.41
C PHE A 2 9.82 -16.06 -26.42
N ARG A 3 11.13 -16.02 -26.64
CA ARG A 3 12.03 -14.92 -26.26
C ARG A 3 11.48 -13.65 -26.92
N ARG A 4 11.19 -12.60 -26.16
CA ARG A 4 11.18 -11.23 -26.68
C ARG A 4 12.32 -10.46 -26.05
N THR A 5 13.40 -10.41 -26.80
CA THR A 5 14.47 -9.42 -26.76
C THR A 5 13.86 -8.02 -26.86
N ALA A 6 13.94 -7.22 -25.79
CA ALA A 6 13.68 -5.79 -25.86
C ALA A 6 14.87 -5.12 -26.57
N THR A 7 14.67 -4.76 -27.84
CA THR A 7 15.61 -3.95 -28.60
C THR A 7 15.57 -2.49 -28.12
N LYS A 8 16.77 -1.93 -27.92
CA LYS A 8 17.09 -0.58 -27.41
C LYS A 8 16.54 0.60 -28.23
N LYS A 9 15.64 0.35 -29.19
CA LYS A 9 15.05 1.34 -30.11
C LYS A 9 13.60 1.74 -29.74
N ASP A 10 12.91 0.94 -28.92
CA ASP A 10 11.53 1.25 -28.46
C ASP A 10 11.49 2.19 -27.23
N CYS A 11 12.64 2.48 -26.62
CA CYS A 11 12.74 3.43 -25.49
C CYS A 11 12.67 4.91 -25.90
N ASN A 12 12.88 5.25 -27.18
CA ASN A 12 12.97 6.65 -27.62
C ASN A 12 11.65 7.24 -28.16
N LEU A 13 10.61 6.42 -28.37
CA LEU A 13 9.31 6.91 -28.88
C LEU A 13 8.29 7.23 -27.77
N SER A 14 8.60 6.95 -26.50
CA SER A 14 7.72 7.24 -25.35
C SER A 14 8.01 8.59 -24.67
N GLN A 15 9.03 9.34 -25.11
CA GLN A 15 9.45 10.59 -24.47
C GLN A 15 9.04 11.87 -25.22
N GLU A 16 8.56 11.81 -26.47
CA GLU A 16 8.39 13.03 -27.27
C GLU A 16 6.98 13.64 -27.37
N ASN A 17 5.93 13.05 -26.76
CA ASN A 17 4.58 13.65 -26.81
C ASN A 17 3.86 13.79 -25.46
N PHE A 18 4.61 13.92 -24.35
CA PHE A 18 4.03 14.48 -23.12
C PHE A 18 4.15 16.01 -23.14
N SER A 19 3.13 16.66 -23.70
CA SER A 19 2.83 18.05 -23.33
C SER A 19 2.76 18.12 -21.82
N LYS A 20 3.78 18.73 -21.20
CA LYS A 20 3.80 19.10 -19.79
C LYS A 20 2.65 20.07 -19.55
N LYS A 21 1.45 19.55 -19.29
CA LYS A 21 0.38 20.27 -18.60
C LYS A 21 0.91 20.60 -17.21
N ASN A 22 1.54 21.77 -17.12
CA ASN A 22 2.01 22.37 -15.89
C ASN A 22 0.80 22.57 -14.97
N GLY A 23 0.65 21.71 -13.98
CA GLY A 23 -0.31 21.85 -12.90
C GLY A 23 0.36 22.48 -11.69
N PHE A 24 -0.25 23.53 -11.16
CA PHE A 24 0.13 24.20 -9.95
C PHE A 24 0.04 23.23 -8.77
N HIS A 25 1.12 23.09 -7.97
CA HIS A 25 1.07 22.37 -6.70
C HIS A 25 1.10 23.38 -5.55
N PRO A 26 -0.07 23.90 -5.11
CA PRO A 26 -0.12 24.56 -3.82
C PRO A 26 0.22 23.51 -2.77
N ASN A 27 1.27 23.77 -1.98
CA ASN A 27 1.73 22.96 -0.84
C ASN A 27 0.67 22.76 0.28
N PHE A 28 -0.60 23.08 0.01
CA PHE A 28 -1.74 23.00 0.91
C PHE A 28 -2.49 21.67 0.81
N GLY A 29 -2.38 20.96 -0.32
CA GLY A 29 -2.94 19.62 -0.49
C GLY A 29 -2.35 18.57 0.45
N LYS A 30 -1.20 18.82 1.09
CA LYS A 30 -0.54 17.86 1.99
C LYS A 30 -1.34 17.49 3.24
N LYS A 31 -2.21 18.37 3.75
CA LYS A 31 -2.80 18.19 5.09
C LYS A 31 -4.10 17.38 5.06
N PHE A 32 -5.00 17.66 4.12
CA PHE A 32 -6.13 16.75 3.82
C PHE A 32 -5.62 15.42 3.26
N ARG A 33 -4.52 15.46 2.48
CA ARG A 33 -3.80 14.25 2.09
C ARG A 33 -3.33 13.46 3.30
N ILE A 34 -2.85 14.00 4.44
CA ILE A 34 -2.40 13.14 5.56
C ILE A 34 -3.56 12.35 6.19
N PHE A 35 -4.73 12.98 6.38
CA PHE A 35 -5.91 12.28 6.92
C PHE A 35 -6.51 11.29 5.92
N CYS A 36 -6.60 11.68 4.64
CA CYS A 36 -6.98 10.77 3.56
C CYS A 36 -5.89 9.74 3.26
N ILE A 37 -4.61 9.99 3.52
CA ILE A 37 -3.49 9.05 3.38
C ILE A 37 -3.54 8.07 4.53
N LEU A 38 -3.98 8.42 5.74
CA LEU A 38 -4.22 7.42 6.78
C LEU A 38 -5.38 6.50 6.37
N ILE A 39 -6.50 7.05 5.89
CA ILE A 39 -7.63 6.23 5.42
C ILE A 39 -7.28 5.47 4.12
N LEU A 40 -6.56 6.06 3.17
CA LEU A 40 -6.05 5.43 1.94
C LEU A 40 -4.94 4.44 2.25
N LEU A 41 -4.05 4.65 3.22
CA LEU A 41 -3.06 3.63 3.63
C LEU A 41 -3.75 2.38 4.20
N PHE A 42 -4.96 2.52 4.75
CA PHE A 42 -5.79 1.39 5.19
C PHE A 42 -6.77 0.86 4.12
N SER A 43 -6.94 1.53 2.97
CA SER A 43 -7.92 1.14 1.92
C SER A 43 -7.38 1.06 0.49
N SER A 44 -6.14 1.50 0.25
CA SER A 44 -5.41 1.34 -0.99
C SER A 44 -4.33 0.28 -0.80
N GLU A 45 -4.72 -0.98 -0.99
CA GLU A 45 -3.81 -1.92 -1.64
C GLU A 45 -3.28 -1.22 -2.91
N ASN A 46 -1.96 -1.04 -2.94
CA ASN A 46 -1.27 -0.07 -3.76
C ASN A 46 -1.21 -0.52 -5.22
N ILE A 47 -1.01 0.46 -6.10
CA ILE A 47 -1.00 0.41 -7.59
C ILE A 47 0.20 -0.40 -8.16
N PHE A 48 0.87 -1.21 -7.35
CA PHE A 48 1.97 -2.06 -7.80
C PHE A 48 1.49 -3.49 -8.02
N SER A 49 2.21 -4.22 -8.88
CA SER A 49 2.10 -5.67 -9.04
C SER A 49 2.28 -6.34 -7.67
N GLU A 50 1.20 -6.53 -6.92
CA GLU A 50 1.22 -7.37 -5.73
C GLU A 50 1.65 -8.76 -6.16
N TYR A 51 2.73 -9.27 -5.56
CA TYR A 51 3.06 -10.67 -5.70
C TYR A 51 1.88 -11.49 -5.16
N PRO A 52 1.50 -12.56 -5.85
CA PRO A 52 0.41 -13.40 -5.38
C PRO A 52 0.74 -13.88 -3.98
N SER A 53 -0.22 -13.80 -3.06
CA SER A 53 -0.05 -14.33 -1.69
C SER A 53 -0.65 -15.73 -1.55
N LYS A 54 -1.29 -16.26 -2.60
CA LYS A 54 -2.01 -17.54 -2.70
C LYS A 54 -1.79 -18.13 -4.11
N PRO A 55 -1.99 -19.43 -4.35
CA PRO A 55 -1.89 -20.02 -5.68
C PRO A 55 -2.99 -19.48 -6.61
N ILE A 56 -2.61 -18.94 -7.77
CA ILE A 56 -3.54 -18.33 -8.76
C ILE A 56 -3.42 -19.01 -10.13
N GLY A 57 -2.41 -19.86 -10.35
CA GLY A 57 -2.11 -20.46 -11.64
C GLY A 57 -3.23 -21.32 -12.23
N GLU A 58 -3.26 -21.43 -13.56
CA GLU A 58 -4.26 -22.20 -14.33
C GLU A 58 -4.07 -23.72 -14.26
N PHE A 59 -2.97 -24.18 -13.64
CA PHE A 59 -2.65 -25.59 -13.54
C PHE A 59 -3.57 -26.32 -12.56
N LYS A 60 -3.71 -27.64 -12.77
CA LYS A 60 -4.42 -28.53 -11.85
C LYS A 60 -3.80 -28.44 -10.46
N SER A 61 -4.63 -28.30 -9.44
CA SER A 61 -4.16 -28.29 -8.05
C SER A 61 -4.23 -29.67 -7.40
N GLU A 62 -3.17 -30.05 -6.71
CA GLU A 62 -3.21 -31.08 -5.68
C GLU A 62 -3.60 -30.40 -4.36
N TYR A 63 -4.84 -30.61 -3.93
CA TYR A 63 -5.41 -29.96 -2.76
C TYR A 63 -5.69 -30.99 -1.67
N ASP A 64 -5.21 -30.70 -0.47
CA ASP A 64 -5.42 -31.47 0.74
C ASP A 64 -5.89 -30.54 1.87
N GLN A 65 -6.85 -30.99 2.66
CA GLN A 65 -7.49 -30.18 3.69
C GLN A 65 -7.94 -31.05 4.83
N PHE A 66 -7.68 -30.60 6.06
CA PHE A 66 -8.28 -31.17 7.26
C PHE A 66 -9.01 -30.07 8.03
N TRP A 67 -10.35 -30.17 8.00
CA TRP A 67 -11.26 -29.17 8.59
C TRP A 67 -10.90 -27.73 8.17
N PHE A 68 -11.19 -26.71 8.97
CA PHE A 68 -10.66 -25.36 8.73
C PHE A 68 -9.18 -25.23 9.13
N LEU A 69 -8.68 -26.10 10.02
CA LEU A 69 -7.38 -25.97 10.66
C LEU A 69 -6.21 -26.12 9.70
N TYR A 70 -6.29 -27.02 8.72
CA TYR A 70 -5.20 -27.31 7.80
C TYR A 70 -5.64 -27.24 6.34
N GLN A 71 -4.78 -26.65 5.51
CA GLN A 71 -4.91 -26.62 4.06
C GLN A 71 -3.52 -26.72 3.44
N LYS A 72 -3.39 -27.54 2.40
CA LYS A 72 -2.22 -27.61 1.55
C LYS A 72 -2.67 -27.63 0.09
N GLU A 73 -2.04 -26.79 -0.72
CA GLU A 73 -2.34 -26.69 -2.13
C GLU A 73 -1.04 -26.62 -2.92
N ILE A 74 -0.87 -27.53 -3.87
CA ILE A 74 0.29 -27.55 -4.78
C ILE A 74 -0.24 -27.39 -6.20
N ARG A 75 0.34 -26.47 -6.96
CA ARG A 75 0.16 -26.30 -8.41
C ARG A 75 1.55 -26.28 -9.06
N ALA A 76 1.62 -26.41 -10.38
CA ALA A 76 2.91 -26.35 -11.07
C ALA A 76 3.59 -24.99 -10.83
N GLY A 77 4.71 -25.00 -10.09
CA GLY A 77 5.46 -23.80 -9.71
C GLY A 77 4.89 -23.01 -8.53
N GLU A 78 3.81 -23.44 -7.88
CA GLU A 78 3.22 -22.77 -6.71
C GLU A 78 2.91 -23.77 -5.60
N SER A 79 3.17 -23.40 -4.35
CA SER A 79 2.72 -24.21 -3.21
C SER A 79 2.27 -23.35 -2.04
N GLU A 80 1.24 -23.81 -1.35
CA GLU A 80 0.68 -23.19 -0.17
C GLU A 80 0.46 -24.22 0.93
N ILE A 81 0.77 -23.83 2.17
CA ILE A 81 0.45 -24.58 3.39
C ILE A 81 -0.09 -23.59 4.41
N ILE A 82 -1.21 -23.90 5.05
CA ILE A 82 -1.83 -23.09 6.08
C ILE A 82 -2.19 -23.99 7.27
N PHE A 83 -1.76 -23.58 8.47
CA PHE A 83 -2.20 -24.08 9.76
C PHE A 83 -2.90 -22.94 10.50
N ARG A 84 -4.23 -22.85 10.38
CA ARG A 84 -4.99 -21.69 10.89
C ARG A 84 -5.13 -21.71 12.41
N PRO A 85 -5.11 -20.54 13.07
CA PRO A 85 -4.68 -19.22 12.58
C PRO A 85 -3.16 -18.98 12.73
N PHE A 86 -2.41 -20.00 13.12
CA PHE A 86 -1.04 -19.86 13.63
C PHE A 86 0.02 -19.65 12.56
N TYR A 87 -0.11 -20.24 11.38
CA TYR A 87 0.93 -20.22 10.35
C TYR A 87 0.36 -20.29 8.93
N SER A 88 0.96 -19.55 8.01
CA SER A 88 0.79 -19.78 6.57
C SER A 88 2.12 -19.64 5.84
N SER A 89 2.35 -20.45 4.81
CA SER A 89 3.47 -20.30 3.88
C SER A 89 2.96 -20.47 2.45
N TYR A 90 3.23 -19.49 1.60
CA TYR A 90 3.06 -19.55 0.16
C TYR A 90 4.43 -19.44 -0.52
N LYS A 91 4.63 -20.15 -1.63
CA LYS A 91 5.86 -20.16 -2.43
C LYS A 91 5.50 -20.17 -3.92
N GLU A 92 6.22 -19.38 -4.70
CA GLU A 92 6.17 -19.32 -6.17
C GLU A 92 7.58 -19.50 -6.75
N GLU A 93 7.77 -20.50 -7.61
CA GLU A 93 9.09 -20.85 -8.16
C GLU A 93 9.59 -19.84 -9.20
N LYS A 94 8.69 -19.28 -10.02
CA LYS A 94 9.05 -18.41 -11.15
C LYS A 94 9.77 -17.14 -10.71
N SER A 95 9.30 -16.52 -9.64
CA SER A 95 9.84 -15.32 -9.02
C SER A 95 10.77 -15.63 -7.83
N ALA A 96 10.89 -16.92 -7.47
CA ALA A 96 11.43 -17.38 -6.20
C ALA A 96 10.80 -16.67 -4.99
N TYR A 97 9.52 -16.27 -5.10
CA TYR A 97 8.81 -15.54 -4.06
C TYR A 97 8.30 -16.49 -2.99
N ARG A 98 8.37 -16.04 -1.74
CA ARG A 98 7.81 -16.74 -0.59
C ARG A 98 7.18 -15.73 0.36
N PHE A 99 5.96 -16.06 0.77
CA PHE A 99 5.20 -15.29 1.75
C PHE A 99 4.92 -16.16 2.96
N GLN A 100 5.30 -15.71 4.15
CA GLN A 100 5.08 -16.45 5.39
C GLN A 100 4.41 -15.58 6.44
N THR A 101 3.55 -16.19 7.26
CA THR A 101 2.92 -15.53 8.40
C THR A 101 3.00 -16.42 9.63
N VAL A 102 3.12 -15.80 10.80
CA VAL A 102 2.93 -16.42 12.11
C VAL A 102 1.93 -15.57 12.88
N LEU A 103 0.78 -16.14 13.21
CA LEU A 103 -0.34 -15.49 13.90
C LEU A 103 -0.65 -14.11 13.30
N TYR A 104 -0.92 -14.06 11.99
CA TYR A 104 -1.10 -12.80 11.27
C TYR A 104 -2.11 -11.87 11.98
N PRO A 105 -1.79 -10.58 12.23
CA PRO A 105 -0.66 -9.83 11.68
C PRO A 105 0.58 -9.72 12.60
N VAL A 106 0.74 -10.59 13.60
CA VAL A 106 1.84 -10.51 14.58
C VAL A 106 3.20 -10.62 13.91
N TYR A 107 3.37 -11.58 13.00
CA TYR A 107 4.57 -11.69 12.19
C TYR A 107 4.21 -12.05 10.75
N TYR A 108 4.87 -11.40 9.80
CA TYR A 108 4.90 -11.84 8.42
C TYR A 108 6.24 -11.53 7.77
N SER A 109 6.57 -12.30 6.74
CA SER A 109 7.77 -12.12 5.94
C SER A 109 7.47 -12.35 4.47
N GLU A 110 8.06 -11.53 3.62
CA GLU A 110 8.06 -11.68 2.18
C GLU A 110 9.50 -11.76 1.71
N GLU A 111 9.85 -12.79 0.95
CA GLU A 111 11.20 -12.97 0.43
C GLU A 111 11.19 -13.39 -1.04
N THR A 112 12.18 -12.92 -1.80
CA THR A 112 12.55 -13.39 -3.13
C THR A 112 14.02 -13.78 -3.11
N LYS A 113 14.59 -14.17 -4.26
CA LYS A 113 16.04 -14.36 -4.39
C LYS A 113 16.85 -13.07 -4.14
N TYR A 114 16.23 -11.90 -4.34
CA TYR A 114 16.94 -10.61 -4.33
C TYR A 114 16.65 -9.76 -3.11
N TRP A 115 15.57 -10.03 -2.38
CA TRP A 115 15.21 -9.22 -1.23
C TRP A 115 14.36 -10.00 -0.25
N LYS A 116 14.39 -9.58 1.01
CA LYS A 116 13.57 -10.10 2.09
C LYS A 116 13.07 -8.94 2.94
N VAL A 117 11.81 -8.97 3.33
CA VAL A 117 11.22 -8.06 4.30
C VAL A 117 10.51 -8.90 5.34
N TRP A 118 10.66 -8.56 6.61
CA TRP A 118 9.88 -9.15 7.69
C TRP A 118 9.47 -8.10 8.68
N THR A 119 8.34 -8.32 9.33
CA THR A 119 7.77 -7.38 10.29
C THR A 119 7.22 -8.14 11.49
N PHE A 120 7.46 -7.60 12.68
CA PHE A 120 6.87 -8.05 13.93
C PHE A 120 6.06 -6.91 14.57
N LEU A 121 4.77 -7.13 14.76
CA LEU A 121 3.77 -6.18 15.28
C LEU A 121 3.77 -4.81 14.58
N PHE A 122 4.25 -4.72 13.33
CA PHE A 122 4.45 -3.46 12.58
C PHE A 122 5.48 -2.47 13.17
N PHE A 123 6.09 -2.79 14.33
CA PHE A 123 7.06 -1.89 14.99
C PHE A 123 8.51 -2.28 14.74
N ILE A 124 8.77 -3.58 14.54
CA ILE A 124 10.10 -4.10 14.28
C ILE A 124 10.08 -4.60 12.86
N THR A 125 10.89 -3.98 12.00
CA THR A 125 10.97 -4.33 10.58
C THR A 125 12.40 -4.63 10.23
N GLY A 126 12.63 -5.74 9.53
CA GLY A 126 13.92 -6.03 8.93
C GLY A 126 13.80 -6.17 7.42
N THR A 127 14.81 -5.69 6.72
CA THR A 127 14.91 -5.77 5.26
C THR A 127 16.28 -6.28 4.87
N SER A 128 16.37 -7.24 3.97
CA SER A 128 17.61 -7.62 3.30
C SER A 128 17.47 -7.42 1.80
N GLN A 129 18.52 -6.97 1.12
CA GLN A 129 18.55 -6.85 -0.33
C GLN A 129 19.89 -7.35 -0.87
N LEU A 130 19.85 -8.04 -1.99
CA LEU A 130 21.01 -8.54 -2.69
C LEU A 130 21.25 -7.66 -3.91
N HIS A 131 22.39 -6.98 -3.91
CA HIS A 131 22.85 -6.15 -5.01
C HIS A 131 23.96 -6.89 -5.78
N GLU A 132 23.90 -6.87 -7.11
CA GLU A 132 24.92 -7.54 -7.96
C GLU A 132 26.32 -6.97 -7.74
N ASP A 133 26.43 -5.67 -7.46
CA ASP A 133 27.71 -4.96 -7.34
C ASP A 133 28.26 -4.94 -5.90
N THR A 134 27.39 -4.89 -4.89
CA THR A 134 27.77 -4.60 -3.49
C THR A 134 27.47 -5.72 -2.51
N GLY A 135 26.92 -6.85 -2.96
CA GLY A 135 26.59 -7.97 -2.09
C GLY A 135 25.26 -7.82 -1.37
N GLU A 136 25.07 -8.59 -0.29
CA GLU A 136 23.85 -8.56 0.52
C GLU A 136 23.95 -7.48 1.60
N ASP A 137 22.99 -6.54 1.61
CA ASP A 137 22.79 -5.63 2.71
C ASP A 137 21.54 -6.02 3.52
N SER A 138 21.58 -5.81 4.83
CA SER A 138 20.46 -6.04 5.71
C SER A 138 20.33 -4.93 6.73
N ASP A 139 19.10 -4.50 6.97
CA ASP A 139 18.73 -3.47 7.92
C ASP A 139 17.70 -4.01 8.88
N VAL A 140 17.77 -3.61 10.14
CA VAL A 140 16.70 -3.78 11.11
C VAL A 140 16.41 -2.45 11.77
N LEU A 141 15.13 -2.10 11.79
CA LEU A 141 14.60 -0.88 12.37
C LEU A 141 13.60 -1.24 13.46
N THR A 142 13.83 -0.69 14.65
CA THR A 142 12.90 -0.73 15.78
C THR A 142 12.73 0.70 16.31
N PRO A 143 11.77 0.96 17.23
CA PRO A 143 11.59 2.30 17.78
C PRO A 143 12.81 2.87 18.51
N LEU A 144 13.67 2.01 19.08
CA LEU A 144 14.82 2.45 19.90
C LEU A 144 16.17 1.99 19.34
N LEU A 145 16.23 0.83 18.70
CA LEU A 145 17.44 0.24 18.15
C LEU A 145 17.33 0.10 16.64
N PHE A 146 18.40 0.44 15.94
CA PHE A 146 18.51 0.16 14.52
C PHE A 146 19.94 -0.23 14.18
N TRP A 147 20.09 -1.11 13.20
CA TRP A 147 21.39 -1.54 12.71
C TRP A 147 21.29 -1.96 11.26
N GLY A 148 22.38 -1.70 10.53
CA GLY A 148 22.58 -2.17 9.17
C GLY A 148 23.90 -2.91 9.08
N SER A 149 23.91 -3.99 8.31
CA SER A 149 25.09 -4.76 7.94
C SER A 149 25.12 -4.96 6.44
N GLY A 150 26.31 -5.02 5.87
CA GLY A 150 26.54 -5.29 4.46
C GLY A 150 28.03 -5.23 4.16
N ASP A 151 28.42 -5.40 2.91
CA ASP A 151 29.83 -5.43 2.51
C ASP A 151 30.42 -4.03 2.40
N THR A 152 29.61 -3.03 2.05
CA THR A 152 30.11 -1.67 1.94
C THR A 152 30.07 -0.96 3.29
N ALA A 153 31.01 -0.02 3.49
CA ALA A 153 30.98 0.83 4.67
C ALA A 153 29.66 1.61 4.79
N ARG A 154 28.97 1.89 3.68
CA ARG A 154 27.70 2.64 3.68
C ARG A 154 26.56 1.85 4.30
N GLU A 155 26.60 0.52 4.24
CA GLU A 155 25.58 -0.38 4.80
C GLU A 155 25.79 -0.65 6.28
N LYS A 156 27.03 -0.50 6.77
CA LYS A 156 27.38 -0.71 8.18
C LYS A 156 27.02 0.51 9.02
N TYR A 157 25.99 0.38 9.85
CA TYR A 157 25.57 1.43 10.77
C TYR A 157 24.84 0.85 11.99
N PHE A 158 24.79 1.62 13.08
CA PHE A 158 24.16 1.20 14.34
C PHE A 158 23.68 2.43 15.09
N GLY A 159 22.57 2.31 15.81
CA GLY A 159 22.21 3.29 16.80
C GLY A 159 21.18 2.82 17.82
N PHE A 160 21.30 3.45 18.97
CA PHE A 160 20.39 3.34 20.10
C PHE A 160 19.84 4.74 20.40
N PHE A 161 18.64 5.00 19.89
CA PHE A 161 17.95 6.26 20.08
C PHE A 161 17.39 6.36 21.51
N PRO A 162 17.55 7.49 22.21
CA PRO A 162 18.16 8.76 21.77
C PRO A 162 19.66 8.91 22.09
N LEU A 163 20.33 7.90 22.64
CA LEU A 163 21.67 8.04 23.21
C LEU A 163 22.76 8.26 22.15
N LEU A 164 22.97 7.33 21.24
CA LEU A 164 24.06 7.40 20.26
C LEU A 164 23.66 6.60 19.04
N GLY A 165 23.87 7.16 17.85
CA GLY A 165 23.58 6.42 16.65
C GLY A 165 24.09 7.09 15.39
N ARG A 166 24.37 6.25 14.40
CA ARG A 166 24.68 6.64 13.05
C ARG A 166 23.79 5.83 12.13
N MET A 167 23.12 6.49 11.21
CA MET A 167 22.34 5.92 10.11
C MET A 167 22.96 6.38 8.81
N ARG A 168 22.99 5.51 7.80
CA ARG A 168 23.60 5.80 6.50
C ARG A 168 22.66 5.43 5.38
N ASN A 169 22.51 6.32 4.42
CA ASN A 169 21.73 6.11 3.19
C ASN A 169 20.29 5.61 3.41
N LYS A 170 19.71 5.95 4.57
CA LYS A 170 18.32 5.67 4.95
C LYS A 170 17.69 7.00 5.39
N ILE A 171 16.38 7.16 5.16
CA ILE A 171 15.60 8.37 5.49
C ILE A 171 16.10 9.64 4.76
N ALA A 172 15.84 9.80 3.46
CA ALA A 172 16.10 11.02 2.64
C ALA A 172 17.50 11.69 2.68
N TYR A 173 18.37 11.31 3.61
CA TYR A 173 19.70 11.80 3.92
C TYR A 173 20.72 10.70 3.58
N SER A 174 21.93 11.09 3.21
CA SER A 174 23.01 10.12 2.99
C SER A 174 23.64 9.68 4.31
N GLU A 175 23.59 10.51 5.34
CA GLU A 175 24.06 10.15 6.68
C GLU A 175 23.31 10.95 7.74
N LEU A 176 23.00 10.32 8.87
CA LEU A 176 22.47 10.96 10.08
C LEU A 176 23.21 10.39 11.29
N SER A 177 23.90 11.25 12.03
CA SER A 177 24.56 10.90 13.28
C SER A 177 23.94 11.71 14.42
N PHE A 178 23.76 11.10 15.59
CA PHE A 178 23.30 11.81 16.79
C PHE A 178 24.03 11.33 18.04
N ALA A 179 24.15 12.24 19.00
CA ALA A 179 24.66 11.98 20.32
C ALA A 179 23.80 12.72 21.35
N LEU A 180 23.29 11.96 22.32
CA LEU A 180 22.36 12.37 23.37
C LEU A 180 21.25 13.24 22.82
N PHE A 181 20.53 12.75 21.80
CA PHE A 181 19.45 13.51 21.18
C PHE A 181 18.47 14.03 22.25
N PRO A 182 18.14 15.34 22.26
CA PRO A 182 18.35 16.31 21.19
C PRO A 182 19.65 17.16 21.25
N LEU A 183 20.60 16.84 22.13
CA LEU A 183 21.78 17.69 22.37
C LEU A 183 22.66 17.89 21.12
N TYR A 184 22.92 16.83 20.36
CA TYR A 184 23.72 16.91 19.15
C TYR A 184 23.18 16.00 18.05
N SER A 185 23.09 16.54 16.84
CA SER A 185 22.84 15.77 15.62
C SER A 185 23.56 16.38 14.43
N ASN A 186 24.01 15.54 13.51
CA ASN A 186 24.65 15.93 12.27
C ASN A 186 24.03 15.10 11.15
N TRP A 187 23.77 15.70 10.00
CA TRP A 187 23.34 14.95 8.83
C TRP A 187 24.02 15.45 7.57
N LYS A 188 24.17 14.54 6.61
CA LYS A 188 24.77 14.77 5.31
C LYS A 188 23.80 14.37 4.22
N TYR A 189 23.78 15.13 3.13
CA TYR A 189 23.06 14.82 1.91
C TYR A 189 23.84 15.35 0.71
N LYS A 190 24.44 14.45 -0.07
CA LYS A 190 25.31 14.82 -1.20
C LYS A 190 26.44 15.76 -0.75
N ASP A 191 26.49 16.97 -1.29
CA ASP A 191 27.42 18.06 -0.97
C ASP A 191 27.06 18.83 0.30
N TYR A 192 25.86 18.61 0.85
CA TYR A 192 25.33 19.37 1.98
C TYR A 192 25.55 18.67 3.31
N GLU A 193 26.16 19.40 4.24
CA GLU A 193 26.34 18.97 5.62
C GLU A 193 25.71 19.99 6.56
N ALA A 194 24.99 19.51 7.57
CA ALA A 194 24.42 20.35 8.61
C ALA A 194 24.55 19.71 9.98
N THR A 195 24.73 20.58 10.96
CA THR A 195 24.84 20.22 12.37
C THR A 195 23.78 20.98 13.15
N ALA A 196 23.09 20.27 14.04
CA ALA A 196 22.15 20.84 14.98
C ALA A 196 22.61 20.59 16.42
N VAL A 197 22.56 21.64 17.22
CA VAL A 197 22.91 21.64 18.65
C VAL A 197 21.64 22.02 19.42
N LEU A 198 21.29 21.24 20.43
CA LEU A 198 20.04 21.38 21.18
C LEU A 198 18.84 21.44 20.22
N TRP A 199 18.69 20.44 19.36
CA TRP A 199 17.62 20.40 18.37
C TRP A 199 16.25 20.67 19.04
N PRO A 200 15.41 21.57 18.50
CA PRO A 200 15.52 22.26 17.21
C PRO A 200 16.16 23.67 17.29
N ILE A 201 16.76 24.07 18.42
CA ILE A 201 17.19 25.45 18.71
C ILE A 201 18.28 25.94 17.76
N PHE A 202 19.43 25.26 17.66
CA PHE A 202 20.50 25.69 16.76
C PHE A 202 20.68 24.71 15.61
N LEU A 203 20.80 25.22 14.39
CA LEU A 203 21.13 24.45 13.21
C LEU A 203 21.93 25.32 12.26
N TYR A 204 23.07 24.82 11.81
CA TYR A 204 23.87 25.45 10.77
C TYR A 204 24.30 24.38 9.76
N GLY A 205 24.36 24.76 8.49
CA GLY A 205 24.76 23.86 7.42
C GLY A 205 25.08 24.61 6.15
N SER A 206 26.02 24.09 5.38
CA SER A 206 26.48 24.74 4.16
C SER A 206 26.95 23.73 3.12
N SER A 207 26.81 24.11 1.85
CA SER A 207 27.40 23.48 0.68
C SER A 207 27.66 24.55 -0.39
N GLU A 208 28.21 24.16 -1.54
CA GLU A 208 28.42 25.07 -2.66
C GLU A 208 27.11 25.73 -3.15
N THR A 209 26.00 25.02 -3.02
CA THR A 209 24.68 25.47 -3.52
C THR A 209 23.69 25.78 -2.41
N ARG A 210 23.95 25.36 -1.17
CA ARG A 210 22.99 25.47 -0.06
C ARG A 210 23.61 26.14 1.15
N GLU A 211 22.82 26.95 1.83
CA GLU A 211 23.18 27.57 3.10
C GLU A 211 21.97 27.50 4.02
N GLU A 212 22.14 27.00 5.23
CA GLU A 212 21.09 26.96 6.25
C GLU A 212 21.67 27.44 7.58
N PHE A 213 20.98 28.36 8.20
CA PHE A 213 21.26 28.85 9.55
C PHE A 213 19.95 29.03 10.28
N ARG A 214 19.88 28.59 11.53
CA ARG A 214 18.68 28.66 12.34
C ARG A 214 19.05 28.79 13.81
N ILE A 215 18.39 29.75 14.44
CA ILE A 215 18.26 29.91 15.88
C ILE A 215 16.76 29.91 16.14
N PHE A 216 16.17 28.75 16.34
CA PHE A 216 14.73 28.60 16.55
C PHE A 216 14.34 29.08 17.96
N PRO A 217 13.24 29.83 18.13
CA PRO A 217 12.36 30.36 17.09
C PRO A 217 12.80 31.72 16.51
N LEU A 218 13.88 32.32 16.99
CA LEU A 218 14.25 33.71 16.71
C LEU A 218 14.55 34.04 15.24
N TYR A 219 15.32 33.22 14.54
CA TYR A 219 15.73 33.48 13.17
C TYR A 219 15.99 32.19 12.39
N SER A 220 15.64 32.18 11.10
CA SER A 220 16.09 31.14 10.18
C SER A 220 16.37 31.73 8.80
N LYS A 221 17.44 31.26 8.19
CA LYS A 221 17.86 31.53 6.81
C LYS A 221 18.08 30.18 6.14
N LYS A 222 17.42 29.95 5.00
CA LYS A 222 17.60 28.73 4.20
C LYS A 222 17.65 29.10 2.73
N ILE A 223 18.82 28.98 2.12
CA ILE A 223 19.10 29.31 0.73
C ILE A 223 19.47 28.04 -0.01
N ASN A 224 18.92 27.88 -1.20
CA ASN A 224 19.32 26.89 -2.19
C ASN A 224 19.41 27.62 -3.53
N ARG A 225 20.63 27.91 -3.95
CA ARG A 225 20.95 28.77 -5.10
C ARG A 225 20.21 28.28 -6.35
N GLY A 226 19.44 29.19 -6.96
CA GLY A 226 18.64 28.91 -8.14
C GLY A 226 17.36 28.09 -7.89
N LYS A 227 17.00 27.77 -6.64
CA LYS A 227 15.75 27.06 -6.31
C LYS A 227 14.86 27.85 -5.37
N TYR A 228 15.39 28.26 -4.23
CA TYR A 228 14.63 29.04 -3.25
C TYR A 228 15.53 29.78 -2.27
N GLU A 229 14.96 30.83 -1.70
CA GLU A 229 15.49 31.60 -0.58
C GLU A 229 14.37 31.77 0.43
N ARG A 230 14.62 31.44 1.69
CA ARG A 230 13.61 31.48 2.74
C ARG A 230 14.20 32.07 4.01
N TYR A 231 13.44 32.95 4.62
CA TYR A 231 13.80 33.64 5.83
C TYR A 231 12.63 33.59 6.80
N SER A 232 12.95 33.56 8.09
CA SER A 232 11.97 33.74 9.15
C SER A 232 12.58 34.53 10.29
N PHE A 233 11.77 35.38 10.91
CA PHE A 233 12.08 36.07 12.14
C PHE A 233 10.95 35.82 13.14
N LEU A 234 11.31 35.48 14.38
CA LEU A 234 10.37 35.07 15.43
C LEU A 234 9.33 34.07 14.91
N TRP A 235 9.80 32.92 14.43
CA TRP A 235 8.93 31.87 13.93
C TRP A 235 7.84 31.54 14.97
N PRO A 236 6.55 31.42 14.56
CA PRO A 236 6.05 31.44 13.19
C PRO A 236 5.63 32.82 12.65
N PHE A 237 5.80 33.90 13.41
CA PHE A 237 5.20 35.22 13.16
C PHE A 237 5.62 35.85 11.83
N PHE A 238 6.93 35.97 11.55
CA PHE A 238 7.39 36.60 10.30
C PHE A 238 8.15 35.60 9.44
N GLN A 239 7.69 35.41 8.20
CA GLN A 239 8.36 34.54 7.23
C GLN A 239 8.26 35.14 5.84
N TRP A 240 9.33 35.07 5.06
CA TRP A 240 9.34 35.59 3.70
C TRP A 240 10.37 34.87 2.83
N GLY A 241 10.27 35.08 1.52
CA GLY A 241 11.29 34.65 0.58
C GLY A 241 10.74 34.36 -0.81
N THR A 242 11.55 33.69 -1.61
CA THR A 242 11.26 33.36 -3.00
C THR A 242 11.42 31.87 -3.23
N THR A 243 10.52 31.28 -4.00
CA THR A 243 10.51 29.85 -4.34
C THR A 243 10.36 29.66 -5.84
N PHE A 244 10.71 28.47 -6.35
CA PHE A 244 10.63 28.14 -7.78
C PHE A 244 11.49 29.04 -8.67
N GLN A 245 12.65 29.48 -8.15
CA GLN A 245 13.61 30.25 -8.94
C GLN A 245 14.17 29.46 -10.14
N ASP A 246 14.05 28.13 -10.13
CA ASP A 246 14.42 27.24 -11.24
C ASP A 246 13.34 27.14 -12.33
N LYS A 247 12.16 27.74 -12.10
CA LYS A 247 11.02 27.73 -13.03
C LYS A 247 10.92 29.07 -13.76
N ARG A 248 10.14 29.07 -14.85
CA ARG A 248 9.86 30.27 -15.65
C ARG A 248 9.23 31.41 -14.83
N GLU A 249 8.51 31.05 -13.76
CA GLU A 249 7.86 32.03 -12.89
C GLU A 249 8.21 31.76 -11.43
N PRO A 250 9.18 32.51 -10.87
CA PRO A 250 9.46 32.51 -9.45
C PRO A 250 8.27 33.06 -8.65
N VAL A 251 8.09 32.55 -7.44
CA VAL A 251 7.00 32.94 -6.53
C VAL A 251 7.57 33.54 -5.25
N ARG A 252 7.24 34.79 -4.98
CA ARG A 252 7.56 35.49 -3.73
C ARG A 252 6.44 35.24 -2.73
N TYR A 253 6.81 35.07 -1.47
CA TYR A 253 5.84 34.92 -0.39
C TYR A 253 6.22 35.73 0.83
N THR A 254 5.19 36.16 1.57
CA THR A 254 5.30 36.82 2.86
C THR A 254 4.18 36.32 3.76
N ILE A 255 4.52 35.96 5.00
CA ILE A 255 3.60 35.48 6.01
C ILE A 255 3.81 36.32 7.25
N PHE A 256 2.73 36.92 7.73
CA PHE A 256 2.61 37.52 9.05
C PHE A 256 1.58 36.72 9.84
N PHE A 257 2.03 35.66 10.50
CA PHE A 257 1.16 34.80 11.31
C PHE A 257 0.71 35.52 12.59
N PRO A 258 -0.53 35.33 13.07
CA PRO A 258 -1.61 34.56 12.45
C PRO A 258 -2.42 35.38 11.43
N PHE A 259 -2.09 36.62 11.13
CA PHE A 259 -3.00 37.53 10.44
C PHE A 259 -3.14 37.31 8.93
N PHE A 260 -2.04 37.24 8.17
CA PHE A 260 -2.12 37.08 6.72
C PHE A 260 -0.92 36.38 6.08
N GLY A 261 -1.14 35.85 4.89
CA GLY A 261 -0.13 35.24 4.02
C GLY A 261 -0.39 35.60 2.58
N ILE A 262 0.66 36.04 1.89
CA ILE A 262 0.62 36.56 0.53
C ILE A 262 1.62 35.77 -0.29
N LYS A 263 1.21 35.36 -1.50
CA LYS A 263 2.08 34.76 -2.51
C LYS A 263 1.78 35.34 -3.87
N ASP A 264 2.81 35.76 -4.58
CA ASP A 264 2.70 36.37 -5.91
C ASP A 264 3.77 35.78 -6.83
N SER A 265 3.40 35.41 -8.06
CA SER A 265 4.39 35.13 -9.10
C SER A 265 4.98 36.43 -9.62
N GLU A 266 6.25 36.42 -10.00
CA GLU A 266 6.91 37.62 -10.52
C GLU A 266 6.26 38.15 -11.80
N ALA A 267 5.70 37.27 -12.63
CA ALA A 267 4.94 37.64 -13.83
C ALA A 267 3.50 38.09 -13.53
N GLY A 268 3.02 37.97 -12.28
CA GLY A 268 1.66 38.33 -11.89
C GLY A 268 0.57 37.42 -12.47
N ASN A 269 0.95 36.24 -12.97
CA ASN A 269 0.01 35.23 -13.44
C ASN A 269 -0.66 34.51 -12.30
N MET A 270 0.01 34.39 -11.15
CA MET A 270 -0.53 33.70 -9.99
C MET A 270 -0.51 34.60 -8.76
N LYS A 271 -1.65 34.66 -8.06
CA LYS A 271 -1.81 35.33 -6.77
C LYS A 271 -2.50 34.41 -5.78
N SER A 272 -2.02 34.39 -4.56
CA SER A 272 -2.68 33.70 -3.45
C SER A 272 -2.62 34.56 -2.20
N ARG A 273 -3.74 34.60 -1.47
CA ARG A 273 -3.95 35.38 -0.26
C ARG A 273 -4.60 34.48 0.77
N GLY A 274 -4.17 34.58 2.02
CA GLY A 274 -4.79 33.91 3.16
C GLY A 274 -4.84 34.86 4.34
N PHE A 275 -5.92 34.81 5.11
CA PHE A 275 -6.19 35.63 6.27
C PHE A 275 -6.53 34.73 7.46
N PHE A 276 -6.14 35.15 8.66
CA PHE A 276 -6.29 34.42 9.92
C PHE A 276 -5.81 32.96 9.79
N ILE A 277 -4.52 32.81 9.56
CA ILE A 277 -3.81 31.54 9.44
C ILE A 277 -3.74 30.89 10.81
N LEU A 278 -4.31 29.69 10.92
CA LEU A 278 -4.19 28.81 12.08
C LEU A 278 -3.13 27.71 11.81
N PRO A 279 -2.29 27.37 12.79
CA PRO A 279 -1.39 26.23 12.67
C PRO A 279 -2.18 24.96 12.37
N LEU A 280 -1.66 24.12 11.47
CA LEU A 280 -2.26 22.85 11.02
C LEU A 280 -3.59 22.97 10.25
N LEU A 281 -4.47 23.93 10.56
CA LEU A 281 -5.81 24.03 9.98
C LEU A 281 -5.89 24.90 8.71
N GLY A 282 -4.93 25.81 8.50
CA GLY A 282 -4.90 26.64 7.30
C GLY A 282 -5.40 28.07 7.51
N SER A 283 -5.69 28.79 6.43
CA SER A 283 -6.25 30.14 6.50
C SER A 283 -7.75 30.10 6.72
N PHE A 284 -8.27 30.89 7.67
CA PHE A 284 -9.69 31.04 7.88
C PHE A 284 -10.41 31.52 6.62
N ILE A 285 -9.83 32.50 5.92
CA ILE A 285 -10.28 32.92 4.58
C ILE A 285 -9.08 32.86 3.66
N GLY A 286 -9.20 32.26 2.49
CA GLY A 286 -8.16 32.29 1.48
C GLY A 286 -8.73 32.34 0.08
N TYR A 287 -7.95 32.94 -0.79
CA TYR A 287 -8.28 33.16 -2.18
C TYR A 287 -7.02 32.97 -3.03
N GLY A 288 -7.14 32.19 -4.09
CA GLY A 288 -6.09 31.91 -5.05
C GLY A 288 -6.60 32.09 -6.47
N TYR A 289 -5.74 32.59 -7.34
CA TYR A 289 -6.02 32.74 -8.76
C TYR A 289 -4.76 32.48 -9.59
N ASP A 290 -4.90 31.69 -10.65
CA ASP A 290 -3.89 31.48 -11.69
C ASP A 290 -4.50 31.85 -13.06
N LYS A 291 -3.91 32.85 -13.72
CA LYS A 291 -4.33 33.34 -15.05
C LYS A 291 -4.13 32.31 -16.15
N ARG A 292 -3.07 31.50 -16.07
CA ARG A 292 -2.68 30.58 -17.16
C ARG A 292 -3.64 29.41 -17.26
N THR A 293 -4.12 28.93 -16.13
CA THR A 293 -5.11 27.86 -16.04
C THR A 293 -6.54 28.39 -15.87
N GLY A 294 -6.70 29.68 -15.56
CA GLY A 294 -7.98 30.24 -15.14
C GLY A 294 -8.50 29.65 -13.82
N GLU A 295 -7.63 29.00 -13.06
CA GLU A 295 -7.97 28.37 -11.78
C GLU A 295 -8.27 29.45 -10.74
N LYS A 296 -9.40 29.30 -10.07
CA LYS A 296 -9.82 30.07 -8.91
C LYS A 296 -10.02 29.09 -7.77
N ASP A 297 -9.42 29.38 -6.61
CA ASP A 297 -9.62 28.61 -5.38
C ASP A 297 -10.01 29.57 -4.26
N PHE A 298 -10.96 29.15 -3.45
CA PHE A 298 -11.49 29.89 -2.33
C PHE A 298 -11.69 28.93 -1.17
N ASN A 299 -11.30 29.35 0.03
CA ASN A 299 -11.66 28.65 1.24
C ASN A 299 -12.15 29.63 2.31
N ALA A 300 -13.17 29.21 3.06
CA ALA A 300 -13.72 29.94 4.18
C ALA A 300 -13.91 28.99 5.36
N LEU A 301 -13.71 29.53 6.56
CA LEU A 301 -13.60 28.76 7.80
C LEU A 301 -12.65 27.57 7.59
N PHE A 302 -11.44 27.86 7.10
CA PHE A 302 -10.32 26.93 6.91
C PHE A 302 -10.60 25.76 5.95
N PHE A 303 -11.21 24.67 6.43
CA PHE A 303 -11.54 23.46 5.66
C PHE A 303 -13.03 23.19 5.57
N PHE A 304 -13.87 23.93 6.30
CA PHE A 304 -15.32 23.75 6.27
C PHE A 304 -15.90 24.08 4.90
N ILE A 305 -15.52 25.23 4.33
CA ILE A 305 -16.01 25.64 3.01
C ILE A 305 -14.81 25.76 2.09
N GLN A 306 -14.80 25.00 1.01
CA GLN A 306 -13.78 25.12 -0.03
C GLN A 306 -14.45 25.06 -1.39
N TYR A 307 -14.11 25.98 -2.28
CA TYR A 307 -14.63 26.08 -3.62
C TYR A 307 -13.48 26.33 -4.59
N GLY A 308 -13.39 25.52 -5.63
CA GLY A 308 -12.36 25.65 -6.65
C GLY A 308 -12.89 25.30 -8.03
N SER A 309 -12.46 26.04 -9.04
CA SER A 309 -12.86 25.82 -10.43
C SER A 309 -11.74 26.24 -11.37
N ASN A 310 -11.63 25.58 -12.51
CA ASN A 310 -10.71 25.91 -13.58
C ASN A 310 -11.48 25.97 -14.92
N GLN A 311 -10.96 26.70 -15.90
CA GLN A 311 -11.54 26.83 -17.25
C GLN A 311 -11.61 25.51 -18.01
N ASP A 312 -10.59 24.67 -17.90
CA ASP A 312 -10.51 23.39 -18.63
C ASP A 312 -11.46 22.32 -18.06
N GLU A 313 -12.23 22.64 -17.02
CA GLU A 313 -13.08 21.72 -16.23
C GLU A 313 -12.36 20.51 -15.60
N ASP A 314 -11.06 20.34 -15.85
CA ASP A 314 -10.19 19.33 -15.26
C ASP A 314 -10.07 19.49 -13.73
N TYR A 315 -10.46 20.65 -13.18
CA TYR A 315 -10.48 20.91 -11.74
C TYR A 315 -11.79 21.54 -11.30
N LYS A 316 -12.51 20.84 -10.42
CA LYS A 316 -13.70 21.34 -9.71
C LYS A 316 -13.66 20.85 -8.27
N LYS A 317 -13.97 21.72 -7.33
CA LYS A 317 -13.92 21.43 -5.90
C LYS A 317 -15.05 22.16 -5.20
N LEU A 318 -15.84 21.43 -4.42
CA LEU A 318 -16.85 21.96 -3.53
C LEU A 318 -16.84 21.11 -2.26
N ILE A 319 -16.35 21.64 -1.16
CA ILE A 319 -16.31 20.96 0.14
C ILE A 319 -17.09 21.81 1.14
N LEU A 320 -18.05 21.16 1.79
CA LEU A 320 -18.88 21.64 2.89
C LEU A 320 -18.72 20.68 4.06
N PHE A 321 -17.52 20.62 4.63
CA PHE A 321 -17.23 19.70 5.74
C PHE A 321 -18.06 20.07 6.98
N PRO A 322 -18.46 19.10 7.83
CA PRO A 322 -18.33 17.64 7.67
C PRO A 322 -19.39 17.03 6.76
N PHE A 323 -20.34 17.79 6.22
CA PHE A 323 -21.53 17.21 5.60
C PHE A 323 -21.28 16.64 4.21
N TYR A 324 -20.52 17.34 3.37
CA TYR A 324 -20.38 16.97 1.96
C TYR A 324 -19.04 17.41 1.38
N GLY A 325 -18.54 16.67 0.40
CA GLY A 325 -17.51 17.17 -0.48
C GLY A 325 -17.53 16.48 -1.84
N ASN A 326 -17.30 17.26 -2.89
CA ASN A 326 -17.07 16.81 -4.25
C ASN A 326 -15.77 17.44 -4.74
N TYR A 327 -14.86 16.59 -5.20
CA TYR A 327 -13.55 16.99 -5.67
C TYR A 327 -13.22 16.22 -6.94
N ARG A 328 -12.99 16.95 -8.03
CA ARG A 328 -12.53 16.42 -9.32
C ARG A 328 -11.19 17.05 -9.69
N PHE A 329 -10.23 16.20 -10.02
CA PHE A 329 -8.93 16.61 -10.52
C PHE A 329 -8.47 15.66 -11.62
N ALA A 330 -8.30 16.20 -12.83
CA ALA A 330 -8.06 15.45 -14.05
C ALA A 330 -9.08 14.31 -14.21
N SER A 331 -8.60 13.06 -14.22
CA SER A 331 -9.43 11.86 -14.35
C SER A 331 -9.96 11.28 -13.04
N LYS A 332 -9.68 11.92 -11.90
CA LYS A 332 -10.10 11.42 -10.59
C LYS A 332 -11.22 12.26 -10.01
N GLN A 333 -12.23 11.59 -9.47
CA GLN A 333 -13.33 12.22 -8.77
C GLN A 333 -13.52 11.55 -7.40
N THR A 334 -13.83 12.37 -6.40
CA THR A 334 -14.05 11.95 -5.02
C THR A 334 -15.25 12.69 -4.49
N THR A 335 -16.26 11.94 -4.10
CA THR A 335 -17.44 12.45 -3.40
C THR A 335 -17.49 11.83 -2.01
N PHE A 336 -17.80 12.60 -0.98
CA PHE A 336 -17.94 12.08 0.37
C PHE A 336 -19.06 12.77 1.14
N VAL A 337 -19.63 12.02 2.08
CA VAL A 337 -20.50 12.50 3.16
C VAL A 337 -19.90 11.94 4.44
N SER A 338 -19.19 12.80 5.18
CA SER A 338 -18.38 12.35 6.31
C SER A 338 -19.28 11.91 7.47
N PRO A 339 -18.84 10.95 8.31
CA PRO A 339 -17.58 10.20 8.20
C PRO A 339 -17.70 8.86 7.48
N PHE A 340 -18.88 8.46 7.02
CA PHE A 340 -19.13 7.08 6.65
C PHE A 340 -19.14 6.84 5.13
N TYR A 341 -19.62 7.78 4.33
CA TYR A 341 -19.81 7.57 2.89
C TYR A 341 -18.70 8.19 2.06
N PHE A 342 -18.10 7.39 1.18
CA PHE A 342 -17.11 7.83 0.20
C PHE A 342 -17.37 7.15 -1.14
N HIS A 343 -17.22 7.90 -2.22
CA HIS A 343 -17.32 7.42 -3.58
C HIS A 343 -16.13 7.96 -4.38
N LEU A 344 -15.27 7.04 -4.83
CA LEU A 344 -14.02 7.34 -5.52
C LEU A 344 -14.11 6.79 -6.94
N GLN A 345 -13.86 7.66 -7.91
CA GLN A 345 -13.80 7.29 -9.32
C GLN A 345 -12.45 7.70 -9.90
N SER A 346 -11.90 6.85 -10.75
CA SER A 346 -10.67 7.13 -11.47
C SER A 346 -10.77 6.58 -12.88
N ASP A 347 -10.65 7.45 -13.88
CA ASP A 347 -10.71 7.09 -15.29
C ASP A 347 -9.35 7.31 -15.97
N THR A 348 -8.40 6.42 -15.70
CA THR A 348 -7.06 6.50 -16.30
C THR A 348 -6.93 5.54 -17.45
N TYR A 349 -6.03 5.83 -18.38
CA TYR A 349 -5.75 4.97 -19.54
C TYR A 349 -5.38 3.52 -19.17
N HIS A 350 -4.83 3.30 -17.98
CA HIS A 350 -4.45 1.97 -17.52
C HIS A 350 -5.54 1.29 -16.70
N ILE A 351 -6.27 2.05 -15.88
CA ILE A 351 -7.22 1.55 -14.89
C ILE A 351 -8.41 2.48 -14.81
N GLN A 352 -9.59 1.90 -14.96
CA GLN A 352 -10.88 2.52 -14.67
C GLN A 352 -11.41 1.92 -13.37
N SER A 353 -11.66 2.74 -12.35
CA SER A 353 -12.15 2.27 -11.05
C SER A 353 -13.35 3.07 -10.58
N ASP A 354 -14.32 2.37 -10.00
CA ASP A 354 -15.48 2.90 -9.30
C ASP A 354 -15.60 2.19 -7.94
N ASP A 355 -15.28 2.93 -6.89
CA ASP A 355 -15.19 2.43 -5.53
C ASP A 355 -16.16 3.20 -4.63
N THR A 356 -17.07 2.49 -3.97
CA THR A 356 -18.07 3.04 -3.05
C THR A 356 -17.93 2.40 -1.68
N PHE A 357 -17.89 3.24 -0.65
CA PHE A 357 -17.68 2.86 0.74
C PHE A 357 -18.77 3.48 1.61
N LEU A 358 -19.36 2.67 2.48
CA LEU A 358 -20.12 3.09 3.66
C LEU A 358 -19.48 2.41 4.87
N ILE A 359 -18.46 3.03 5.44
CA ILE A 359 -17.59 2.40 6.44
C ILE A 359 -18.35 2.16 7.76
N PRO A 360 -18.22 1.00 8.42
CA PRO A 360 -17.59 -0.24 7.96
C PRO A 360 -18.57 -1.22 7.29
N PHE A 361 -19.82 -0.80 7.03
CA PHE A 361 -20.92 -1.69 6.65
C PHE A 361 -20.89 -2.15 5.19
N PHE A 362 -20.40 -1.33 4.25
CA PHE A 362 -20.47 -1.62 2.82
C PHE A 362 -19.20 -1.18 2.09
N PHE A 363 -18.65 -2.07 1.28
CA PHE A 363 -17.54 -1.82 0.38
C PHE A 363 -17.90 -2.42 -0.97
N ASN A 364 -17.93 -1.61 -2.03
CA ASN A 364 -18.14 -2.08 -3.39
C ASN A 364 -17.07 -1.44 -4.28
N SER A 365 -16.22 -2.25 -4.89
CA SER A 365 -15.14 -1.82 -5.77
C SER A 365 -15.26 -2.54 -7.10
N ARG A 366 -15.19 -1.78 -8.18
CA ARG A 366 -15.19 -2.28 -9.55
C ARG A 366 -13.99 -1.67 -10.25
N ARG A 367 -13.10 -2.51 -10.75
CA ARG A 367 -11.88 -2.08 -11.44
C ARG A 367 -11.79 -2.80 -12.78
N HIS A 368 -11.55 -2.03 -13.83
CA HIS A 368 -11.34 -2.51 -15.17
C HIS A 368 -9.93 -2.10 -15.63
N TYR A 369 -9.13 -3.09 -16.01
CA TYR A 369 -7.76 -2.91 -16.45
C TYR A 369 -7.72 -2.90 -17.98
N VAL A 370 -7.72 -1.70 -18.56
CA VAL A 370 -7.88 -1.46 -20.00
C VAL A 370 -6.82 -2.18 -20.85
N GLN A 371 -5.58 -2.27 -20.36
CA GLN A 371 -4.48 -2.89 -21.11
C GLN A 371 -4.61 -4.41 -21.29
N TRP A 372 -5.26 -5.08 -20.33
CA TRP A 372 -5.39 -6.53 -20.32
C TRP A 372 -6.82 -6.99 -20.56
N ASP A 373 -7.76 -6.06 -20.71
CA ASP A 373 -9.21 -6.31 -20.81
C ASP A 373 -9.70 -7.24 -19.68
N ARG A 374 -9.34 -6.89 -18.44
CA ARG A 374 -9.65 -7.69 -17.25
C ARG A 374 -10.46 -6.89 -16.23
N ASP A 375 -11.45 -7.56 -15.65
CA ASP A 375 -12.32 -7.04 -14.60
C ASP A 375 -11.99 -7.62 -13.24
N GLU A 376 -11.90 -6.76 -12.23
CA GLU A 376 -11.83 -7.09 -10.82
C GLU A 376 -13.05 -6.50 -10.11
N ARG A 377 -13.70 -7.30 -9.27
CA ARG A 377 -14.88 -6.86 -8.51
C ARG A 377 -14.76 -7.30 -7.06
N TYR A 378 -15.12 -6.41 -6.16
CA TYR A 378 -15.15 -6.69 -4.73
C TYR A 378 -16.41 -6.11 -4.12
N LEU A 379 -17.09 -6.88 -3.31
CA LEU A 379 -18.28 -6.48 -2.57
C LEU A 379 -18.19 -7.07 -1.15
N LYS A 380 -18.28 -6.24 -0.13
CA LYS A 380 -18.39 -6.65 1.27
C LYS A 380 -19.57 -5.93 1.89
N VAL A 381 -20.51 -6.70 2.43
CA VAL A 381 -21.62 -6.25 3.26
C VAL A 381 -21.31 -6.75 4.66
N TRP A 382 -20.53 -5.99 5.41
CA TRP A 382 -20.01 -6.42 6.70
C TRP A 382 -21.14 -6.44 7.77
N PRO A 383 -21.14 -7.43 8.68
CA PRO A 383 -20.25 -8.61 8.75
C PRO A 383 -20.75 -9.81 7.94
N PHE A 384 -21.85 -9.68 7.19
CA PHE A 384 -22.66 -10.81 6.71
C PHE A 384 -22.18 -11.47 5.42
N PHE A 385 -21.58 -10.72 4.50
CA PHE A 385 -21.30 -11.24 3.17
C PHE A 385 -20.06 -10.62 2.55
N LYS A 386 -19.33 -11.44 1.80
CA LYS A 386 -18.22 -11.01 0.96
C LYS A 386 -18.29 -11.73 -0.38
N TYR A 387 -18.00 -10.99 -1.45
CA TYR A 387 -17.81 -11.48 -2.80
C TYR A 387 -16.58 -10.80 -3.41
N GLN A 388 -15.73 -11.60 -4.06
CA GLN A 388 -14.54 -11.14 -4.74
C GLN A 388 -14.38 -11.89 -6.06
N LYS A 389 -14.05 -11.15 -7.11
CA LYS A 389 -13.65 -11.66 -8.42
C LYS A 389 -12.29 -11.06 -8.77
N ASP A 390 -11.30 -11.92 -8.90
CA ASP A 390 -9.92 -11.56 -9.24
C ASP A 390 -9.76 -11.36 -10.76
N ARG A 391 -8.64 -10.77 -11.18
CA ARG A 391 -8.34 -10.45 -12.58
C ARG A 391 -8.22 -11.71 -13.45
N GLU A 392 -7.84 -12.83 -12.86
CA GLU A 392 -7.72 -14.14 -13.49
C GLU A 392 -9.08 -14.86 -13.60
N GLY A 393 -10.16 -14.25 -13.12
CA GLY A 393 -11.51 -14.82 -13.17
C GLY A 393 -11.86 -15.74 -12.00
N ASN A 394 -10.95 -15.88 -11.01
CA ASN A 394 -11.26 -16.56 -9.76
C ASN A 394 -12.36 -15.81 -9.02
N VAL A 395 -13.37 -16.54 -8.55
CA VAL A 395 -14.49 -15.99 -7.77
C VAL A 395 -14.49 -16.62 -6.40
N VAL A 396 -14.57 -15.81 -5.36
CA VAL A 396 -14.71 -16.27 -3.97
C VAL A 396 -15.88 -15.52 -3.35
N TRP A 397 -16.77 -16.23 -2.67
CA TRP A 397 -17.73 -15.60 -1.78
C TRP A 397 -17.86 -16.36 -0.48
N ASN A 398 -18.20 -15.63 0.58
CA ASN A 398 -18.34 -16.16 1.91
C ASN A 398 -19.54 -15.52 2.62
N LEU A 399 -20.33 -16.34 3.29
CA LEU A 399 -21.36 -15.94 4.24
C LEU A 399 -20.71 -15.86 5.63
N LEU A 400 -20.63 -14.62 6.14
CA LEU A 400 -19.94 -14.16 7.34
C LEU A 400 -18.44 -13.85 7.13
N SER A 401 -18.09 -12.56 7.11
CA SER A 401 -16.71 -12.03 7.14
C SER A 401 -16.61 -10.96 8.22
N LEU A 402 -16.03 -11.33 9.36
CA LEU A 402 -16.03 -10.51 10.57
C LEU A 402 -15.04 -9.34 10.54
N PHE A 403 -14.05 -9.35 9.63
CA PHE A 403 -13.11 -8.25 9.53
C PHE A 403 -13.70 -7.09 8.69
N PRO A 404 -13.79 -5.88 9.27
CA PRO A 404 -14.44 -4.73 8.63
C PRO A 404 -13.61 -4.11 7.50
N ILE A 405 -12.35 -4.49 7.35
CA ILE A 405 -11.43 -3.93 6.35
C ILE A 405 -11.20 -4.96 5.24
N LYS A 406 -10.92 -4.49 4.02
CA LYS A 406 -10.46 -5.35 2.92
C LYS A 406 -9.02 -5.82 3.23
N SER A 407 -8.81 -7.12 3.31
CA SER A 407 -7.47 -7.71 3.33
C SER A 407 -7.54 -9.17 2.90
N GLU A 408 -6.89 -9.52 1.80
CA GLU A 408 -6.91 -10.90 1.29
C GLU A 408 -6.25 -11.90 2.24
N VAL A 409 -5.16 -11.49 2.91
CA VAL A 409 -4.40 -12.35 3.83
C VAL A 409 -5.23 -12.65 5.08
N VAL A 410 -5.86 -11.63 5.65
CA VAL A 410 -6.74 -11.80 6.82
C VAL A 410 -7.90 -12.72 6.46
N ASP A 411 -8.59 -12.41 5.38
CA ASP A 411 -9.72 -13.18 4.90
C ASP A 411 -9.33 -14.67 4.68
N ARG A 412 -8.18 -14.95 4.07
CA ARG A 412 -7.72 -16.33 3.80
C ARG A 412 -7.38 -17.13 5.07
N ILE A 413 -6.75 -16.48 6.05
CA ILE A 413 -6.28 -17.14 7.29
C ILE A 413 -7.42 -17.26 8.31
N TRP A 414 -8.26 -16.25 8.42
CA TRP A 414 -9.19 -16.14 9.51
C TRP A 414 -10.64 -16.42 9.15
N ASP A 415 -11.11 -16.08 7.94
CA ASP A 415 -12.53 -16.28 7.59
C ASP A 415 -13.01 -17.73 7.81
N PRO A 416 -12.23 -18.79 7.51
CA PRO A 416 -12.67 -20.17 7.73
C PRO A 416 -12.94 -20.56 9.19
N LEU A 417 -12.52 -19.75 10.17
CA LEU A 417 -12.79 -20.00 11.60
C LEU A 417 -14.23 -19.67 12.00
N TRP A 418 -14.98 -18.94 11.19
CA TRP A 418 -16.36 -18.55 11.47
C TRP A 418 -17.25 -18.63 10.23
N SER A 419 -16.72 -19.07 9.10
CA SER A 419 -17.48 -19.17 7.86
C SER A 419 -18.71 -20.05 8.04
N ILE A 420 -19.86 -19.59 7.56
CA ILE A 420 -21.07 -20.41 7.51
C ILE A 420 -21.14 -21.12 6.17
N VAL A 421 -20.86 -20.40 5.08
CA VAL A 421 -20.82 -20.94 3.73
C VAL A 421 -19.70 -20.27 2.95
N GLU A 422 -18.77 -21.05 2.42
CA GLU A 422 -17.73 -20.60 1.51
C GLU A 422 -17.95 -21.21 0.14
N TYR A 423 -17.74 -20.42 -0.90
CA TYR A 423 -17.67 -20.92 -2.26
C TYR A 423 -16.52 -20.28 -3.01
N GLN A 424 -15.82 -21.09 -3.77
CA GLN A 424 -14.71 -20.66 -4.60
C GLN A 424 -14.83 -21.32 -5.97
N LYS A 425 -14.68 -20.53 -7.02
CA LYS A 425 -14.54 -20.99 -8.40
C LYS A 425 -13.21 -20.48 -8.92
N LEU A 426 -12.36 -21.39 -9.35
CA LEU A 426 -11.03 -21.09 -9.88
C LEU A 426 -11.05 -21.01 -11.41
N SER A 427 -10.05 -20.32 -11.97
CA SER A 427 -9.84 -20.17 -13.42
C SER A 427 -9.62 -21.50 -14.13
N ASN A 428 -9.02 -22.48 -13.45
CA ASN A 428 -8.78 -23.84 -13.94
C ASN A 428 -10.06 -24.73 -13.99
N GLY A 429 -11.24 -24.17 -13.71
CA GLY A 429 -12.53 -24.86 -13.74
C GLY A 429 -12.94 -25.52 -12.42
N GLU A 430 -12.01 -25.60 -11.45
CA GLU A 430 -12.27 -26.16 -10.14
C GLU A 430 -13.25 -25.33 -9.31
N ARG A 431 -14.13 -26.01 -8.61
CA ARG A 431 -15.10 -25.42 -7.70
C ARG A 431 -14.94 -26.04 -6.33
N ARG A 432 -15.00 -25.21 -5.30
CA ARG A 432 -14.97 -25.60 -3.89
C ARG A 432 -16.18 -25.01 -3.20
N PHE A 433 -16.79 -25.79 -2.33
CA PHE A 433 -17.90 -25.37 -1.50
C PHE A 433 -17.72 -25.95 -0.10
N SER A 434 -17.85 -25.10 0.91
CA SER A 434 -17.70 -25.51 2.30
C SER A 434 -18.80 -24.92 3.16
N VAL A 435 -19.19 -25.65 4.20
CA VAL A 435 -20.28 -25.28 5.13
C VAL A 435 -19.81 -25.44 6.57
N LEU A 436 -20.25 -24.52 7.44
CA LEU A 436 -20.03 -24.50 8.89
C LEU A 436 -18.57 -24.73 9.28
N MET A 437 -17.71 -23.72 9.09
CA MET A 437 -16.29 -23.78 9.39
C MET A 437 -15.62 -24.98 8.69
N ARG A 438 -16.05 -25.27 7.45
CA ARG A 438 -15.61 -26.43 6.68
C ARG A 438 -15.82 -27.79 7.37
N ALA A 439 -16.85 -27.92 8.22
CA ALA A 439 -17.31 -29.21 8.74
C ALA A 439 -17.87 -30.11 7.63
N TYR A 440 -18.31 -29.51 6.53
CA TYR A 440 -18.48 -30.18 5.26
C TYR A 440 -17.75 -29.38 4.18
N SER A 441 -16.94 -30.07 3.38
CA SER A 441 -16.25 -29.52 2.22
C SER A 441 -16.51 -30.42 1.02
N GLN A 442 -16.78 -29.84 -0.13
CA GLN A 442 -16.78 -30.53 -1.41
C GLN A 442 -15.96 -29.73 -2.43
N ARG A 443 -15.24 -30.46 -3.27
CA ARG A 443 -14.39 -29.92 -4.32
C ARG A 443 -14.66 -30.73 -5.58
N TRP A 444 -14.87 -30.07 -6.70
CA TRP A 444 -15.11 -30.78 -7.94
C TRP A 444 -14.59 -30.01 -9.15
N THR A 445 -14.20 -30.78 -10.16
CA THR A 445 -13.85 -30.34 -11.51
C THR A 445 -14.79 -31.04 -12.50
N GLU A 446 -14.51 -31.01 -13.80
CA GLU A 446 -15.28 -31.78 -14.78
C GLU A 446 -15.09 -33.30 -14.63
N THR A 447 -13.96 -33.73 -14.06
CA THR A 447 -13.58 -35.15 -13.98
C THR A 447 -13.42 -35.67 -12.56
N GLU A 448 -13.15 -34.80 -11.58
CA GLU A 448 -12.85 -35.19 -10.20
C GLU A 448 -13.91 -34.64 -9.25
N PHE A 449 -14.29 -35.44 -8.25
CA PHE A 449 -15.17 -35.05 -7.17
C PHE A 449 -14.60 -35.53 -5.84
N HIS A 450 -14.43 -34.62 -4.90
CA HIS A 450 -13.96 -34.89 -3.55
C HIS A 450 -14.96 -34.31 -2.55
N ALA A 451 -15.29 -35.07 -1.50
CA ALA A 451 -16.09 -34.58 -0.40
C ALA A 451 -15.46 -35.01 0.93
N SER A 452 -15.44 -34.12 1.92
CA SER A 452 -14.90 -34.40 3.24
C SER A 452 -15.82 -33.89 4.34
N VAL A 453 -16.00 -34.75 5.34
CA VAL A 453 -16.55 -34.44 6.66
C VAL A 453 -15.46 -34.79 7.65
N PRO A 454 -14.79 -33.81 8.28
CA PRO A 454 -13.68 -34.05 9.18
C PRO A 454 -14.02 -35.10 10.22
N PHE A 455 -13.04 -35.97 10.53
CA PHE A 455 -13.18 -37.13 11.42
C PHE A 455 -14.16 -38.22 10.98
N VAL A 456 -15.01 -38.02 9.97
CA VAL A 456 -16.07 -38.98 9.63
C VAL A 456 -15.79 -39.64 8.28
N LEU A 457 -15.70 -38.86 7.21
CA LEU A 457 -15.66 -39.39 5.84
C LEU A 457 -14.78 -38.53 4.94
N GLU A 458 -13.93 -39.19 4.17
CA GLU A 458 -13.28 -38.62 2.99
C GLU A 458 -13.68 -39.45 1.78
N LEU A 459 -14.25 -38.80 0.77
CA LEU A 459 -14.65 -39.39 -0.50
C LEU A 459 -13.86 -38.74 -1.62
N SER A 460 -13.31 -39.55 -2.51
CA SER A 460 -12.57 -39.12 -3.69
C SER A 460 -12.98 -39.99 -4.87
N LEU A 461 -13.59 -39.37 -5.86
CA LEU A 461 -14.06 -39.97 -7.10
C LEU A 461 -13.29 -39.32 -8.25
N THR A 462 -12.46 -40.10 -8.92
CA THR A 462 -11.83 -39.76 -10.19
C THR A 462 -12.16 -40.85 -11.21
N PRO A 463 -11.97 -40.61 -12.52
CA PRO A 463 -12.32 -41.60 -13.55
C PRO A 463 -11.58 -42.94 -13.37
N GLU A 464 -10.37 -42.88 -12.82
CA GLU A 464 -9.49 -44.04 -12.62
C GLU A 464 -9.61 -44.63 -11.21
N LYS A 465 -9.99 -43.81 -10.21
CA LYS A 465 -9.94 -44.17 -8.80
C LYS A 465 -11.19 -43.74 -8.05
N THR A 466 -11.84 -44.70 -7.41
CA THR A 466 -12.87 -44.45 -6.40
C THR A 466 -12.31 -44.83 -5.05
N SER A 467 -12.17 -43.86 -4.14
CA SER A 467 -11.76 -44.15 -2.77
C SER A 467 -12.63 -43.45 -1.74
N TRP A 468 -12.98 -44.17 -0.68
CA TRP A 468 -13.58 -43.57 0.51
C TRP A 468 -12.83 -44.04 1.76
N LYS A 469 -12.69 -43.15 2.74
CA LYS A 469 -12.12 -43.44 4.05
C LYS A 469 -13.09 -42.99 5.13
N PHE A 470 -13.47 -43.90 6.00
CA PHE A 470 -14.26 -43.63 7.20
C PHE A 470 -13.33 -43.52 8.41
N LEU A 471 -13.63 -42.57 9.31
CA LEU A 471 -12.85 -42.27 10.51
C LEU A 471 -11.34 -42.14 10.21
N TYR A 472 -11.01 -41.43 9.12
CA TYR A 472 -9.64 -41.16 8.68
C TYR A 472 -8.78 -42.42 8.42
N GLY A 473 -9.42 -43.50 7.97
CA GLY A 473 -8.73 -44.74 7.59
C GLY A 473 -8.90 -45.90 8.58
N LEU A 474 -9.84 -45.80 9.53
CA LEU A 474 -10.29 -46.98 10.29
C LEU A 474 -10.88 -48.03 9.35
N ILE A 475 -11.69 -47.59 8.40
CA ILE A 475 -12.22 -48.41 7.32
C ILE A 475 -12.05 -47.60 6.05
N GLY A 476 -11.34 -48.13 5.07
CA GLY A 476 -11.16 -47.48 3.78
C GLY A 476 -11.39 -48.46 2.65
N TYR A 477 -11.78 -47.93 1.51
CA TYR A 477 -11.91 -48.67 0.28
C TYR A 477 -11.26 -47.86 -0.82
N GLU A 478 -10.46 -48.52 -1.63
CA GLU A 478 -9.80 -47.92 -2.78
C GLU A 478 -9.95 -48.89 -3.96
N ARG A 479 -10.61 -48.41 -5.01
CA ARG A 479 -10.75 -49.12 -6.28
C ARG A 479 -9.98 -48.35 -7.33
N ILE A 480 -8.97 -48.99 -7.91
CA ILE A 480 -8.21 -48.49 -9.06
C ILE A 480 -8.39 -49.52 -10.17
N GLU A 481 -9.09 -49.15 -11.24
CA GLU A 481 -9.46 -50.06 -12.34
C GLU A 481 -10.11 -51.39 -11.86
N SER A 482 -9.33 -52.48 -11.89
CA SER A 482 -9.70 -53.85 -11.50
C SER A 482 -9.27 -54.22 -10.07
N ASN A 483 -8.32 -53.48 -9.48
CA ASN A 483 -7.78 -53.79 -8.17
C ASN A 483 -8.64 -53.14 -7.07
N ARG A 484 -8.94 -53.91 -6.03
CA ARG A 484 -9.78 -53.49 -4.91
C ARG A 484 -9.00 -53.69 -3.63
N ASN A 485 -8.61 -52.59 -3.02
CA ASN A 485 -7.93 -52.60 -1.72
C ASN A 485 -8.93 -52.18 -0.64
N LEU A 486 -9.02 -52.99 0.39
CA LEU A 486 -9.81 -52.70 1.58
C LEU A 486 -8.85 -52.40 2.73
N GLN A 487 -8.92 -51.17 3.25
CA GLN A 487 -8.17 -50.76 4.42
C GLN A 487 -8.99 -51.06 5.68
N LEU A 488 -8.41 -51.81 6.62
CA LEU A 488 -8.97 -52.11 7.93
C LEU A 488 -7.99 -51.70 9.01
N LEU A 489 -8.42 -50.87 9.95
CA LEU A 489 -7.52 -50.20 10.90
C LEU A 489 -6.51 -49.31 10.13
N TRP A 490 -5.93 -48.30 10.78
CA TRP A 490 -5.09 -47.29 10.09
C TRP A 490 -3.90 -47.86 9.29
N PHE A 491 -3.55 -49.13 9.46
CA PHE A 491 -2.34 -49.76 8.92
C PHE A 491 -2.56 -51.03 8.09
N ILE A 492 -3.72 -51.69 8.11
CA ILE A 492 -3.92 -52.96 7.38
C ILE A 492 -4.60 -52.67 6.04
N LYS A 493 -3.97 -53.07 4.93
CA LYS A 493 -4.57 -53.03 3.58
C LYS A 493 -4.63 -54.46 3.06
N ILE A 494 -5.81 -54.89 2.61
CA ILE A 494 -6.12 -56.22 2.08
C ILE A 494 -6.51 -56.10 0.62
#